data_AF-A0A1R2AME4-F1
#
_entry.id   AF-A0A1R2AME4-F1
#
_cell.length_a   1.000
_cell.length_b   1.000
_cell.length_c   1.000
_cell.angle_alpha   90.00
_cell.angle_beta   90.00
_cell.angle_gamma   90.00
#
_symmetry.space_group_name_H-M   'P 1'
#
loop_
_entity.id
_entity.type
_entity.pdbx_description
1 polymer ?
#
loop_
_entity_poly.entity_id
_entity_poly.type
_entity_poly.pdbx_seq_one_letter_code
_entity_poly.pdbx_strand_id
1 'polypeptide(L)'
;MAAYITRCGSDQNSETFQILPILDSLEQDLLVPYVEKRHKHENNPKTELQNALNEITQREQDLKAAIGISKFLIRSNKDLLQKLKLADDDKKELIVKIHELETEITAGKNEFISLQEKNYEITSSLDNTEDELERVSSDYHKLLREKSKNKMNMSLDSISLDRFSAEINDMTLKFREEYDLTLKAKIDAEMKCANLEEEVKKLNKTIARLENEMGKTNRGELLQRKSVRESPVSISIKSDIDDFEDNYQEVPKFSMESGIPNENISIRGSFLSPSNIFNFCAQDTISVLPVVKAQVFNEEFFKTTLYVVKKNSPHLEELNADYKPLYDVAVRDKIPLHKWHLWIESQLTNIYYKNLTKSNTGIKTRR
;
A
#
# COMPACT_ATOMS: atom_id res chain seq x y z
N MET A 1 -7.38 -31.79 26.24
CA MET A 1 -6.70 -32.76 27.14
C MET A 1 -7.33 -34.13 26.96
N ALA A 2 -6.89 -34.85 25.94
CA ALA A 2 -7.34 -36.21 25.68
C ALA A 2 -6.49 -37.18 26.51
N ALA A 3 -7.16 -38.14 27.15
CA ALA A 3 -6.56 -39.17 27.97
C ALA A 3 -5.64 -40.07 27.13
N TYR A 4 -4.33 -39.88 27.26
CA TYR A 4 -3.36 -40.90 26.88
C TYR A 4 -3.36 -41.98 27.95
N ILE A 5 -4.25 -42.96 27.78
CA ILE A 5 -4.16 -44.25 28.46
C ILE A 5 -3.01 -45.00 27.80
N THR A 6 -1.80 -44.82 28.33
CA THR A 6 -0.67 -45.67 27.98
C THR A 6 -0.96 -47.05 28.56
N ARG A 7 -1.41 -47.97 27.69
CA ARG A 7 -1.42 -49.41 27.98
C ARG A 7 0.03 -49.83 28.23
N CYS A 8 0.46 -49.86 29.49
CA CYS A 8 1.63 -50.63 29.88
C CYS A 8 1.35 -52.09 29.54
N GLY A 9 2.24 -52.65 28.71
CA GLY A 9 2.14 -54.01 28.19
C GLY A 9 1.91 -55.02 29.30
N SER A 10 0.92 -55.88 29.07
CA SER A 10 0.69 -57.09 29.82
C SER A 10 1.80 -58.09 29.53
N ASP A 11 2.94 -57.97 30.20
CA ASP A 11 3.93 -59.05 30.28
C ASP A 11 3.38 -60.15 31.19
N GLN A 12 2.38 -60.88 30.69
CA GLN A 12 1.91 -62.14 31.28
C GLN A 12 2.95 -63.27 31.15
N ASN A 13 4.14 -62.97 30.64
CA ASN A 13 5.28 -63.88 30.47
C ASN A 13 6.38 -63.63 31.52
N SER A 14 6.09 -63.02 32.67
CA SER A 14 7.12 -62.92 33.71
C SER A 14 7.45 -64.32 34.22
N GLU A 15 8.73 -64.69 34.15
CA GLU A 15 9.27 -65.97 34.62
C GLU A 15 8.80 -66.30 36.06
N THR A 16 8.48 -65.28 36.84
CA THR A 16 7.87 -65.34 38.17
C THR A 16 6.54 -66.09 38.20
N PHE A 17 5.67 -65.95 37.19
CA PHE A 17 4.39 -66.68 37.12
C PHE A 17 4.58 -68.18 36.85
N GLN A 18 5.67 -68.56 36.19
CA GLN A 18 6.00 -69.97 35.94
C GLN A 18 6.60 -70.66 37.18
N ILE A 19 7.14 -69.88 38.12
CA ILE A 19 7.74 -70.37 39.37
C ILE A 19 6.67 -70.71 40.42
N LEU A 20 5.51 -70.06 40.39
CA LEU A 20 4.47 -70.23 41.40
C LEU A 20 3.99 -71.70 41.54
N PRO A 21 3.64 -72.44 40.47
CA PRO A 21 3.25 -73.85 40.60
C PRO A 21 4.36 -74.76 41.15
N ILE A 22 5.63 -74.42 40.91
CA ILE A 22 6.78 -75.19 41.42
C ILE A 22 6.90 -74.98 42.94
N LEU A 23 6.73 -73.73 43.41
CA LEU A 23 6.72 -73.42 44.83
C LEU A 23 5.54 -74.07 45.55
N ASP A 24 4.35 -74.03 44.96
CA ASP A 24 3.16 -74.68 45.53
C ASP A 24 3.36 -76.21 45.66
N SER A 25 3.99 -76.85 44.66
CA SER A 25 4.34 -78.27 44.73
C SER A 25 5.35 -78.58 45.84
N LEU A 26 6.41 -77.77 45.95
CA LEU A 26 7.43 -77.94 46.99
C LEU A 26 6.85 -77.72 48.41
N GLU A 27 5.93 -76.75 48.55
CA GLU A 27 5.23 -76.49 49.80
C GLU A 27 4.41 -77.70 50.24
N GLN A 28 3.59 -78.26 49.34
CA GLN A 28 2.79 -79.46 49.63
C GLN A 28 3.68 -80.64 50.03
N ASP A 29 4.81 -80.83 49.34
CA ASP A 29 5.70 -81.95 49.62
C ASP A 29 6.45 -81.83 50.95
N LEU A 30 6.80 -80.61 51.36
CA LEU A 30 7.50 -80.33 52.61
C LEU A 30 6.56 -80.28 53.82
N LEU A 31 5.29 -79.92 53.64
CA LEU A 31 4.30 -79.81 54.72
C LEU A 31 3.89 -81.16 55.30
N VAL A 32 3.79 -82.21 54.48
CA VAL A 32 3.31 -83.52 54.95
C VAL A 32 4.44 -84.25 55.72
N PRO A 33 4.27 -84.59 57.01
CA PRO A 33 5.24 -85.36 57.77
C PRO A 33 5.52 -86.74 57.16
N TYR A 34 6.76 -87.22 57.25
CA TYR A 34 7.14 -88.56 56.75
C TYR A 34 6.27 -89.68 57.34
N VAL A 35 5.89 -89.52 58.61
CA VAL A 35 5.04 -90.45 59.37
C VAL A 35 3.64 -90.61 58.77
N GLU A 36 3.16 -89.58 58.05
CA GLU A 36 1.85 -89.58 57.36
C GLU A 36 1.99 -90.05 55.91
N LYS A 37 3.12 -89.77 55.26
CA LYS A 37 3.44 -90.27 53.90
C LYS A 37 3.70 -91.78 53.86
N ARG A 38 4.19 -92.40 54.94
CA ARG A 38 4.46 -93.85 54.97
C ARG A 38 3.14 -94.65 54.92
N HIS A 39 2.95 -95.43 53.86
CA HIS A 39 1.70 -96.19 53.67
C HIS A 39 1.59 -97.47 54.51
N LYS A 40 2.71 -98.01 55.03
CA LYS A 40 2.76 -99.13 55.99
C LYS A 40 4.06 -99.06 56.83
N HIS A 41 4.01 -99.49 58.09
CA HIS A 41 5.22 -99.78 58.86
C HIS A 41 5.93 -100.98 58.23
N GLU A 42 7.22 -100.84 57.91
CA GLU A 42 8.02 -101.98 57.46
C GLU A 42 8.40 -102.86 58.64
N ASN A 43 8.25 -104.18 58.50
CA ASN A 43 8.61 -105.14 59.55
C ASN A 43 10.13 -105.27 59.76
N ASN A 44 10.95 -104.66 58.89
CA ASN A 44 12.40 -104.65 59.01
C ASN A 44 12.90 -103.24 59.36
N PRO A 45 13.41 -103.02 60.58
CA PRO A 45 13.84 -101.69 61.03
C PRO A 45 15.00 -101.11 60.21
N LYS A 46 15.82 -101.95 59.57
CA LYS A 46 16.91 -101.48 58.70
C LYS A 46 16.36 -100.85 57.41
N THR A 47 15.30 -101.41 56.86
CA THR A 47 14.65 -100.89 55.65
C THR A 47 13.91 -99.60 55.97
N GLU A 48 13.23 -99.54 57.13
CA GLU A 48 12.53 -98.33 57.58
C GLU A 48 13.50 -97.16 57.78
N LEU A 49 14.67 -97.42 58.39
CA LEU A 49 15.73 -96.43 58.53
C LEU A 49 16.25 -95.94 57.16
N GLN A 50 16.47 -96.85 56.20
CA GLN A 50 16.93 -96.49 54.86
C GLN A 50 15.90 -95.64 54.12
N ASN A 51 14.62 -95.97 54.26
CA ASN A 51 13.52 -95.20 53.66
C ASN A 51 13.40 -93.80 54.30
N ALA A 52 13.53 -93.70 55.62
CA ALA A 52 13.57 -92.42 56.32
C ALA A 52 14.77 -91.56 55.88
N LEU A 53 15.95 -92.17 55.72
CA LEU A 53 17.14 -91.47 55.23
C LEU A 53 16.96 -90.96 53.79
N ASN A 54 16.38 -91.77 52.92
CA ASN A 54 16.09 -91.39 51.54
C ASN A 54 15.09 -90.21 51.47
N GLU A 55 14.02 -90.25 52.28
CA GLU A 55 13.07 -89.14 52.40
C GLU A 55 13.76 -87.86 52.89
N ILE A 56 14.54 -87.94 53.97
CA ILE A 56 15.26 -86.77 54.51
C ILE A 56 16.20 -86.18 53.44
N THR A 57 16.88 -87.04 52.69
CA THR A 57 17.75 -86.62 51.58
C THR A 57 16.97 -85.92 50.48
N GLN A 58 15.79 -86.44 50.11
CA GLN A 58 14.92 -85.80 49.12
C GLN A 58 14.42 -84.43 49.60
N ARG A 59 13.95 -84.33 50.85
CA ARG A 59 13.55 -83.04 51.45
C ARG A 59 14.68 -82.03 51.50
N GLU A 60 15.91 -82.49 51.76
CA GLU A 60 17.08 -81.60 51.72
C GLU A 60 17.31 -81.06 50.30
N GLN A 61 17.11 -81.87 49.27
CA GLN A 61 17.19 -81.43 47.87
C GLN A 61 16.07 -80.43 47.53
N ASP A 62 14.83 -80.71 47.94
CA ASP A 62 13.67 -79.84 47.73
C ASP A 62 13.86 -78.49 48.43
N LEU A 63 14.37 -78.49 49.66
CA LEU A 63 14.73 -77.26 50.39
C LEU A 63 15.86 -76.49 49.69
N LYS A 64 16.89 -77.17 49.18
CA LYS A 64 17.95 -76.52 48.38
C LYS A 64 17.38 -75.88 47.12
N ALA A 65 16.45 -76.55 46.44
CA ALA A 65 15.75 -76.00 45.28
C ALA A 65 14.92 -74.76 45.65
N ALA A 66 14.14 -74.83 46.74
CA ALA A 66 13.35 -73.70 47.24
C ALA A 66 14.24 -72.48 47.58
N ILE A 67 15.37 -72.69 48.28
CA ILE A 67 16.35 -71.64 48.57
C ILE A 67 16.92 -71.04 47.27
N GLY A 68 17.21 -71.87 46.27
CA GLY A 68 17.67 -71.44 44.95
C GLY A 68 16.65 -70.51 44.27
N ILE A 69 15.39 -70.93 44.23
CA ILE A 69 14.27 -70.15 43.68
C ILE A 69 14.10 -68.84 44.45
N SER A 70 14.12 -68.86 45.80
CA SER A 70 14.01 -67.64 46.61
C SER A 70 15.15 -66.65 46.32
N LYS A 71 16.39 -67.13 46.21
CA LYS A 71 17.55 -66.28 45.85
C LYS A 71 17.39 -65.68 44.44
N PHE A 72 16.87 -66.44 43.49
CA PHE A 72 16.57 -65.95 42.15
C PHE A 72 15.51 -64.84 42.19
N LEU A 73 14.39 -65.06 42.89
CA LEU A 73 13.32 -64.07 43.03
C LEU A 73 13.80 -62.78 43.69
N ILE A 74 14.63 -62.87 44.73
CA ILE A 74 15.20 -61.68 45.39
C ILE A 74 16.06 -60.86 44.42
N ARG A 75 16.90 -61.51 43.61
CA ARG A 75 17.73 -60.82 42.60
C ARG A 75 16.85 -60.18 41.52
N SER A 76 15.89 -60.92 40.98
CA SER A 76 14.96 -60.42 39.97
C SER A 76 14.16 -59.21 40.48
N ASN A 77 13.65 -59.26 41.71
CA ASN A 77 12.95 -58.13 42.33
C ASN A 77 13.86 -56.91 42.52
N LYS A 78 15.14 -57.11 42.85
CA LYS A 78 16.11 -56.01 42.97
C LYS A 78 16.34 -55.34 41.61
N ASP A 79 16.49 -56.13 40.54
CA ASP A 79 16.67 -55.61 39.18
C ASP A 79 15.43 -54.87 38.68
N LEU A 80 14.23 -55.41 38.97
CA LEU A 80 12.96 -54.74 38.68
C LEU A 80 12.82 -53.42 39.44
N LEU A 81 13.21 -53.37 40.72
CA LEU A 81 13.20 -52.14 41.51
C LEU A 81 14.16 -51.09 40.93
N GLN A 82 15.33 -51.50 40.44
CA GLN A 82 16.26 -50.60 39.77
C GLN A 82 15.68 -50.07 38.45
N LYS A 83 15.08 -50.93 37.62
CA LYS A 83 14.40 -50.51 36.39
C LYS A 83 13.24 -49.55 36.67
N LEU A 84 12.46 -49.82 37.71
CA LEU A 84 11.37 -48.94 38.16
C LEU A 84 11.90 -47.56 38.56
N LYS A 85 13.02 -47.51 39.29
CA LYS A 85 13.64 -46.25 39.70
C LYS A 85 14.13 -45.44 38.49
N LEU A 86 14.80 -46.08 37.53
CA LEU A 86 15.23 -45.43 36.30
C LEU A 86 14.04 -44.88 35.50
N ALA A 87 12.98 -45.67 35.35
CA ALA A 87 11.76 -45.23 34.67
C ALA A 87 11.06 -44.07 35.39
N ASP A 88 11.12 -44.01 36.73
CA ASP A 88 10.59 -42.89 37.51
C ASP A 88 11.43 -41.61 37.34
N ASP A 89 12.75 -41.74 37.24
CA ASP A 89 13.65 -40.63 36.97
C ASP A 89 13.45 -40.09 35.53
N ASP A 90 13.34 -40.97 34.52
CA ASP A 90 13.01 -40.60 33.14
C ASP A 90 11.64 -39.89 33.07
N LYS A 91 10.65 -40.38 33.83
CA LYS A 91 9.33 -39.76 33.94
C LYS A 91 9.42 -38.33 34.51
N LYS A 92 10.24 -38.10 35.53
CA LYS A 92 10.45 -36.75 36.09
C LYS A 92 11.08 -35.81 35.07
N GLU A 93 12.08 -36.28 34.32
CA GLU A 93 12.70 -35.50 33.24
C GLU A 93 11.69 -35.12 32.16
N LEU A 94 10.87 -36.08 31.72
CA LEU A 94 9.81 -35.82 30.75
C LEU A 94 8.76 -34.81 31.26
N ILE A 95 8.42 -34.85 32.56
CA ILE A 95 7.51 -33.87 33.17
C ILE A 95 8.11 -32.45 33.11
N VAL A 96 9.40 -32.30 33.42
CA VAL A 96 10.09 -31.00 33.32
C VAL A 96 10.07 -30.49 31.88
N LYS A 97 10.40 -31.34 30.91
CA LYS A 97 10.38 -30.97 29.50
C LYS A 97 8.99 -30.59 28.99
N ILE A 98 7.94 -31.28 29.45
CA ILE A 98 6.55 -30.91 29.14
C ILE A 98 6.25 -29.50 29.66
N HIS A 99 6.62 -29.20 30.90
CA HIS A 99 6.40 -27.88 31.48
C HIS A 99 7.16 -26.79 30.70
N GLU A 100 8.42 -27.03 30.31
CA GLU A 100 9.18 -26.10 29.46
C GLU A 100 8.48 -25.83 28.12
N LEU A 101 8.02 -26.87 27.42
CA LEU A 101 7.28 -26.72 26.17
C LEU A 101 5.94 -25.99 26.37
N GLU A 102 5.25 -26.21 27.48
CA GLU A 102 4.02 -25.47 27.82
C GLU A 102 4.30 -23.97 28.03
N THR A 103 5.43 -23.62 28.65
CA THR A 103 5.83 -22.21 28.80
C THR A 103 6.18 -21.56 27.45
N GLU A 104 6.89 -22.27 26.57
CA GLU A 104 7.21 -21.78 25.22
C GLU A 104 5.96 -21.59 24.36
N ILE A 105 5.02 -22.54 24.40
CA ILE A 105 3.72 -22.43 23.72
C ILE A 105 2.94 -21.21 24.23
N THR A 106 2.99 -20.93 25.53
CA THR A 106 2.30 -19.78 26.13
C THR A 106 2.95 -18.47 25.70
N ALA A 107 4.29 -18.40 25.66
CA ALA A 107 5.02 -17.25 25.16
C ALA A 107 4.70 -16.99 23.67
N GLY A 108 4.74 -18.02 22.82
CA GLY A 108 4.41 -17.89 21.40
C GLY A 108 2.96 -17.47 21.13
N LYS A 109 2.00 -17.91 21.97
CA LYS A 109 0.61 -17.44 21.90
C LYS A 109 0.49 -15.95 22.21
N ASN A 110 1.21 -15.46 23.22
CA ASN A 110 1.19 -14.05 23.59
C ASN A 110 1.82 -13.18 22.48
N GLU A 111 2.91 -13.64 21.88
CA GLU A 111 3.54 -12.96 20.74
C GLU A 111 2.58 -12.90 19.53
N PHE A 112 1.90 -14.00 19.22
CA PHE A 112 0.90 -14.04 18.15
C PHE A 112 -0.22 -13.00 18.36
N ILE A 113 -0.75 -12.90 19.58
CA ILE A 113 -1.78 -11.91 19.92
C ILE A 113 -1.25 -10.49 19.70
N SER A 114 -0.04 -10.18 20.17
CA SER A 114 0.57 -8.86 19.99
C SER A 114 0.78 -8.51 18.50
N LEU A 115 1.22 -9.48 17.69
CA LEU A 115 1.36 -9.27 16.24
C LEU A 115 0.01 -9.08 15.55
N GLN A 116 -1.04 -9.76 16.02
CA GLN A 116 -2.40 -9.60 15.50
C GLN A 116 -2.94 -8.19 15.79
N GLU A 117 -2.75 -7.68 17.01
CA GLU A 117 -3.12 -6.31 17.38
C GLU A 117 -2.39 -5.27 16.52
N LYS A 118 -1.08 -5.44 16.32
CA LYS A 118 -0.28 -4.56 15.48
C LYS A 118 -0.72 -4.58 14.01
N ASN A 119 -1.10 -5.75 13.49
CA ASN A 119 -1.61 -5.88 12.13
C ASN A 119 -2.98 -5.16 11.98
N TYR A 120 -3.84 -5.28 12.99
CA TYR A 120 -5.11 -4.53 13.03
C TYR A 120 -4.86 -3.01 13.02
N GLU A 121 -3.91 -2.52 13.81
CA GLU A 121 -3.52 -1.11 13.83
C GLU A 121 -2.99 -0.63 12.46
N ILE A 122 -2.09 -1.40 11.84
CA ILE A 122 -1.56 -1.09 10.49
C ILE A 122 -2.68 -1.06 9.46
N THR A 123 -3.60 -2.02 9.50
CA THR A 123 -4.73 -2.08 8.56
C THR A 123 -5.63 -0.86 8.72
N SER A 124 -5.98 -0.50 9.97
CA SER A 124 -6.78 0.70 10.24
C SER A 124 -6.06 1.98 9.80
N SER A 125 -4.74 2.07 9.99
CA SER A 125 -3.96 3.21 9.50
C SER A 125 -3.94 3.27 7.98
N LEU A 126 -3.87 2.12 7.30
CA LEU A 126 -3.88 2.04 5.84
C LEU A 126 -5.21 2.54 5.28
N ASP A 127 -6.33 2.06 5.82
CA ASP A 127 -7.67 2.51 5.44
C ASP A 127 -7.80 4.04 5.53
N ASN A 128 -7.32 4.63 6.63
CA ASN A 128 -7.33 6.09 6.80
C ASN A 128 -6.49 6.82 5.73
N THR A 129 -5.33 6.28 5.38
CA THR A 129 -4.48 6.89 4.34
C THR A 129 -5.06 6.74 2.93
N GLU A 130 -5.78 5.65 2.68
CA GLU A 130 -6.51 5.46 1.41
C GLU A 130 -7.65 6.49 1.28
N ASP A 131 -8.40 6.72 2.36
CA ASP A 131 -9.45 7.75 2.41
C ASP A 131 -8.89 9.18 2.21
N GLU A 132 -7.70 9.46 2.72
CA GLU A 132 -7.02 10.75 2.49
C GLU A 132 -6.54 10.87 1.04
N LEU A 133 -5.99 9.81 0.47
CA LEU A 133 -5.55 9.79 -0.92
C LEU A 133 -6.73 10.01 -1.88
N GLU A 134 -7.88 9.39 -1.63
CA GLU A 134 -9.09 9.59 -2.42
C GLU A 134 -9.57 11.05 -2.36
N ARG A 135 -9.55 11.65 -1.17
CA ARG A 135 -9.87 13.08 -0.99
C ARG A 135 -8.93 13.98 -1.79
N VAL A 136 -7.62 13.78 -1.67
CA VAL A 136 -6.60 14.56 -2.40
C VAL A 136 -6.73 14.38 -3.91
N SER A 137 -6.98 13.15 -4.37
CA SER A 137 -7.21 12.84 -5.79
C SER A 137 -8.44 13.56 -6.34
N SER A 138 -9.55 13.55 -5.59
CA SER A 138 -10.77 14.27 -5.94
C SER A 138 -10.53 15.78 -6.07
N ASP A 139 -9.81 16.37 -5.11
CA ASP A 139 -9.48 17.80 -5.12
C ASP A 139 -8.52 18.16 -6.27
N TYR A 140 -7.53 17.32 -6.55
CA TYR A 140 -6.67 17.46 -7.73
C TYR A 140 -7.49 17.47 -9.03
N HIS A 141 -8.45 16.56 -9.18
CA HIS A 141 -9.33 16.54 -10.35
C HIS A 141 -10.28 17.74 -10.43
N LYS A 142 -10.74 18.29 -9.30
CA LYS A 142 -11.50 19.56 -9.28
C LYS A 142 -10.62 20.71 -9.77
N LEU A 143 -9.41 20.84 -9.25
CA LEU A 143 -8.47 21.88 -9.64
C LEU A 143 -8.09 21.78 -11.12
N LEU A 144 -7.92 20.56 -11.65
CA LEU A 144 -7.66 20.33 -13.06
C LEU A 144 -8.81 20.79 -13.96
N ARG A 145 -10.07 20.57 -13.52
CA ARG A 145 -11.27 21.07 -14.22
C ARG A 145 -11.36 22.59 -14.17
N GLU A 146 -11.08 23.21 -13.03
CA GLU A 146 -11.05 24.67 -12.88
C GLU A 146 -9.97 25.31 -13.76
N LYS A 147 -8.76 24.74 -13.79
CA LYS A 147 -7.68 25.17 -14.68
C LYS A 147 -8.12 25.12 -16.15
N SER A 148 -8.83 24.07 -16.54
CA SER A 148 -9.35 23.91 -17.92
C SER A 148 -10.43 24.95 -18.24
N LYS A 149 -11.34 25.24 -17.30
CA LYS A 149 -12.36 26.29 -17.43
C LYS A 149 -11.72 27.69 -17.54
N ASN A 150 -10.74 28.00 -16.70
CA ASN A 150 -10.03 29.28 -16.76
C ASN A 150 -9.29 29.47 -18.07
N LYS A 151 -8.70 28.40 -18.64
CA LYS A 151 -8.07 28.45 -19.97
C LYS A 151 -9.09 28.76 -21.08
N MET A 152 -10.29 28.18 -21.02
CA MET A 152 -11.38 28.50 -21.97
C MET A 152 -11.85 29.95 -21.83
N ASN A 153 -11.99 30.46 -20.60
CA ASN A 153 -12.38 31.85 -20.37
C ASN A 153 -11.34 32.84 -20.94
N MET A 154 -10.04 32.60 -20.71
CA MET A 154 -8.98 33.43 -21.31
C MET A 154 -8.96 33.39 -22.85
N SER A 155 -9.36 32.26 -23.46
CA SER A 155 -9.51 32.16 -24.91
C SER A 155 -10.76 32.88 -25.45
N LEU A 156 -11.79 33.06 -24.63
CA LEU A 156 -12.97 33.85 -24.99
C LEU A 156 -12.63 35.35 -24.95
N ASP A 157 -11.87 35.76 -23.94
CA ASP A 157 -11.41 37.14 -23.79
C ASP A 157 -10.48 37.54 -24.96
N SER A 158 -9.64 36.63 -25.48
CA SER A 158 -8.82 36.93 -26.67
C SER A 158 -9.65 37.17 -27.93
N ILE A 159 -10.78 36.46 -28.11
CA ILE A 159 -11.69 36.70 -29.24
C ILE A 159 -12.38 38.07 -29.10
N SER A 160 -12.70 38.48 -27.87
CA SER A 160 -13.25 39.82 -27.61
C SER A 160 -12.22 40.92 -27.89
N LEU A 161 -10.94 40.68 -27.56
CA LEU A 161 -9.84 41.61 -27.81
C LEU A 161 -9.60 41.82 -29.31
N ASP A 162 -9.63 40.74 -30.11
CA ASP A 162 -9.49 40.83 -31.58
C ASP A 162 -10.62 41.64 -32.21
N ARG A 163 -11.85 41.49 -31.69
CA ARG A 163 -13.01 42.28 -32.14
C ARG A 163 -12.84 43.77 -31.81
N PHE A 164 -12.43 44.11 -30.60
CA PHE A 164 -12.15 45.51 -30.24
C PHE A 164 -10.96 46.08 -31.02
N SER A 165 -9.93 45.28 -31.28
CA SER A 165 -8.80 45.69 -32.12
C SER A 165 -9.23 46.00 -33.55
N ALA A 166 -10.14 45.22 -34.13
CA ALA A 166 -10.69 45.48 -35.45
C ALA A 166 -11.50 46.77 -35.49
N GLU A 167 -12.31 47.04 -34.46
CA GLU A 167 -13.14 48.25 -34.35
C GLU A 167 -12.30 49.52 -34.15
N ILE A 168 -11.24 49.45 -33.35
CA ILE A 168 -10.26 50.55 -33.20
C ILE A 168 -9.56 50.85 -34.54
N ASN A 169 -9.18 49.82 -35.30
CA ASN A 169 -8.55 50.00 -36.60
C ASN A 169 -9.51 50.64 -37.62
N ASP A 170 -10.78 50.22 -37.65
CA ASP A 170 -11.81 50.83 -38.51
C ASP A 170 -12.03 52.32 -38.15
N MET A 171 -12.15 52.64 -36.86
CA MET A 171 -12.25 54.03 -36.42
C MET A 171 -11.02 54.86 -36.77
N THR A 172 -9.81 54.28 -36.60
CA THR A 172 -8.55 54.96 -36.94
C THR A 172 -8.48 55.28 -38.44
N LEU A 173 -8.96 54.36 -39.29
CA LEU A 173 -9.02 54.57 -40.73
C LEU A 173 -9.98 55.72 -41.08
N LYS A 174 -11.20 55.72 -40.51
CA LYS A 174 -12.18 56.79 -40.70
C LYS A 174 -11.66 58.16 -40.29
N PHE A 175 -11.02 58.25 -39.11
CA PHE A 175 -10.43 59.52 -38.67
C PHE A 175 -9.30 59.99 -39.58
N ARG A 176 -8.50 59.08 -40.15
CA ARG A 176 -7.47 59.43 -41.13
C ARG A 176 -8.08 59.97 -42.42
N GLU A 177 -9.11 59.32 -42.95
CA GLU A 177 -9.81 59.79 -44.14
C GLU A 177 -10.43 61.18 -43.93
N GLU A 178 -11.06 61.40 -42.78
CA GLU A 178 -11.64 62.69 -42.40
C GLU A 178 -10.57 63.79 -42.23
N TYR A 179 -9.42 63.43 -41.66
CA TYR A 179 -8.26 64.33 -41.56
C TYR A 179 -7.74 64.72 -42.95
N ASP A 180 -7.57 63.77 -43.86
CA ASP A 180 -7.09 64.03 -45.22
C ASP A 180 -8.07 64.90 -46.01
N LEU A 181 -9.38 64.67 -45.86
CA LEU A 181 -10.44 65.52 -46.44
C LEU A 181 -10.37 66.95 -45.89
N THR A 182 -10.21 67.09 -44.58
CA THR A 182 -10.11 68.40 -43.90
C THR A 182 -8.86 69.14 -44.34
N LEU A 183 -7.72 68.44 -44.45
CA LEU A 183 -6.47 69.00 -44.92
C LEU A 183 -6.58 69.51 -46.35
N LYS A 184 -7.23 68.74 -47.24
CA LYS A 184 -7.51 69.17 -48.61
C LYS A 184 -8.37 70.43 -48.66
N ALA A 185 -9.46 70.46 -47.89
CA ALA A 185 -10.33 71.63 -47.79
C ALA A 185 -9.58 72.88 -47.28
N LYS A 186 -8.65 72.70 -46.34
CA LYS A 186 -7.78 73.77 -45.84
C LYS A 186 -6.88 74.33 -46.93
N ILE A 187 -6.21 73.46 -47.71
CA ILE A 187 -5.34 73.88 -48.83
C ILE A 187 -6.14 74.66 -49.87
N ASP A 188 -7.34 74.18 -50.22
CA ASP A 188 -8.23 74.87 -51.17
C ASP A 188 -8.67 76.25 -50.66
N ALA A 189 -8.93 76.38 -49.36
CA ALA A 189 -9.27 77.65 -48.73
C ALA A 189 -8.06 78.62 -48.70
N GLU A 190 -6.86 78.15 -48.37
CA GLU A 190 -5.62 78.94 -48.40
C GLU A 190 -5.34 79.47 -49.82
N MET A 191 -5.48 78.63 -50.85
CA MET A 191 -5.39 79.02 -52.25
C MET A 191 -6.40 80.12 -52.61
N LYS A 192 -7.65 79.98 -52.14
CA LYS A 192 -8.70 80.97 -52.37
C LYS A 192 -8.40 82.31 -51.70
N CYS A 193 -7.88 82.29 -50.47
CA CYS A 193 -7.44 83.49 -49.75
C CYS A 193 -6.29 84.19 -50.48
N ALA A 194 -5.27 83.45 -50.93
CA ALA A 194 -4.15 84.02 -51.69
C ALA A 194 -4.60 84.72 -52.98
N ASN A 195 -5.55 84.13 -53.71
CA ASN A 195 -6.13 84.73 -54.91
C ASN A 195 -6.89 86.03 -54.60
N LEU A 196 -7.69 86.03 -53.53
CA LEU A 196 -8.43 87.22 -53.08
C LEU A 196 -7.48 88.32 -52.60
N GLU A 197 -6.40 87.98 -51.89
CA GLU A 197 -5.36 88.95 -51.52
C GLU A 197 -4.71 89.58 -52.75
N GLU A 198 -4.47 88.82 -53.81
CA GLU A 198 -3.92 89.34 -55.05
C GLU A 198 -4.91 90.27 -55.79
N GLU A 199 -6.21 89.94 -55.79
CA GLU A 199 -7.27 90.81 -56.29
C GLU A 199 -7.37 92.11 -55.49
N VAL A 200 -7.36 92.03 -54.15
CA VAL A 200 -7.34 93.22 -53.27
C VAL A 200 -6.11 94.08 -53.57
N LYS A 201 -4.93 93.46 -53.77
CA LYS A 201 -3.70 94.19 -54.13
C LYS A 201 -3.80 94.86 -55.50
N LYS A 202 -4.48 94.24 -56.47
CA LYS A 202 -4.77 94.84 -57.78
C LYS A 202 -5.73 96.02 -57.62
N LEU A 203 -6.86 95.84 -56.94
CA LEU A 203 -7.86 96.88 -56.69
C LEU A 203 -7.26 98.07 -55.92
N ASN A 204 -6.45 97.82 -54.89
CA ASN A 204 -5.76 98.87 -54.14
C ASN A 204 -4.79 99.67 -55.02
N LYS A 205 -4.08 99.03 -55.97
CA LYS A 205 -3.27 99.77 -56.96
C LYS A 205 -4.14 100.62 -57.88
N THR A 206 -5.33 100.15 -58.24
CA THR A 206 -6.29 100.91 -59.06
C THR A 206 -6.85 102.11 -58.30
N ILE A 207 -7.23 101.92 -57.03
CA ILE A 207 -7.67 103.00 -56.13
C ILE A 207 -6.56 104.03 -55.97
N ALA A 208 -5.33 103.61 -55.66
CA ALA A 208 -4.19 104.53 -55.53
C ALA A 208 -3.87 105.32 -56.82
N ARG A 209 -4.16 104.76 -58.01
CA ARG A 209 -4.11 105.52 -59.28
C ARG A 209 -5.20 106.57 -59.36
N LEU A 210 -6.44 106.19 -59.08
CA LEU A 210 -7.59 107.10 -59.11
C LEU A 210 -7.47 108.23 -58.08
N GLU A 211 -6.97 107.93 -56.88
CA GLU A 211 -6.67 108.94 -55.85
C GLU A 211 -5.59 109.92 -56.30
N ASN A 212 -4.53 109.45 -56.97
CA ASN A 212 -3.50 110.30 -57.57
C ASN A 212 -4.03 111.16 -58.73
N GLU A 213 -5.03 110.69 -59.48
CA GLU A 213 -5.70 111.48 -60.51
C GLU A 213 -6.59 112.56 -59.89
N MET A 214 -7.38 112.23 -58.85
CA MET A 214 -8.19 113.21 -58.11
C MET A 214 -7.35 114.27 -57.37
N GLY A 215 -6.17 113.90 -56.86
CA GLY A 215 -5.22 114.84 -56.26
C GLY A 215 -4.65 115.85 -57.25
N LYS A 216 -4.66 115.54 -58.55
CA LYS A 216 -4.22 116.44 -59.63
C LYS A 216 -5.35 117.32 -60.16
N THR A 217 -6.61 116.89 -60.09
CA THR A 217 -7.80 117.71 -60.42
C THR A 217 -8.17 118.70 -59.31
N ASN A 218 -7.96 118.37 -58.03
CA ASN A 218 -8.29 119.26 -56.91
C ASN A 218 -7.29 120.40 -56.63
N ARG A 219 -6.17 120.50 -57.37
CA ARG A 219 -5.25 121.65 -57.29
C ARG A 219 -5.52 122.74 -58.35
N GLY A 220 -6.50 122.52 -59.25
CA GLY A 220 -6.73 123.36 -60.44
C GLY A 220 -8.03 124.17 -60.49
N GLU A 221 -9.07 123.87 -59.70
CA GLU A 221 -10.35 124.58 -59.82
C GLU A 221 -11.00 124.95 -58.47
N LEU A 222 -11.06 126.28 -58.25
CA LEU A 222 -12.00 127.07 -57.44
C LEU A 222 -12.04 126.80 -55.92
N LEU A 223 -11.58 127.68 -55.03
CA LEU A 223 -11.91 129.11 -54.88
C LEU A 223 -13.39 129.44 -55.16
N GLN A 224 -14.14 129.69 -54.08
CA GLN A 224 -15.50 130.27 -54.01
C GLN A 224 -16.69 129.35 -54.31
N ARG A 225 -17.40 128.92 -53.25
CA ARG A 225 -18.60 129.64 -52.76
C ARG A 225 -19.07 129.08 -51.40
N LYS A 226 -19.61 129.99 -50.61
CA LYS A 226 -20.04 129.87 -49.21
C LYS A 226 -21.49 129.36 -49.08
N SER A 227 -21.73 128.75 -47.91
CA SER A 227 -22.90 128.87 -47.03
C SER A 227 -24.22 128.19 -47.44
N VAL A 228 -24.74 127.32 -46.57
CA VAL A 228 -25.89 127.57 -45.66
C VAL A 228 -26.20 126.27 -44.87
N ARG A 229 -26.32 126.43 -43.53
CA ARG A 229 -27.18 125.77 -42.50
C ARG A 229 -27.91 124.45 -42.85
N GLU A 230 -28.18 123.49 -41.96
CA GLU A 230 -28.35 123.50 -40.49
C GLU A 230 -28.44 122.02 -40.00
N SER A 231 -27.98 121.79 -38.77
CA SER A 231 -28.58 120.91 -37.73
C SER A 231 -28.39 119.37 -37.76
N PRO A 232 -28.29 118.71 -36.57
CA PRO A 232 -27.61 117.45 -36.35
C PRO A 232 -28.55 116.27 -36.00
N VAL A 233 -28.11 115.03 -36.22
CA VAL A 233 -28.60 113.88 -35.46
C VAL A 233 -27.44 112.95 -35.13
N SER A 234 -27.14 112.92 -33.84
CA SER A 234 -26.38 111.90 -33.12
C SER A 234 -27.10 110.54 -33.15
N ILE A 235 -26.37 109.46 -33.44
CA ILE A 235 -26.62 108.16 -32.78
C ILE A 235 -25.29 107.69 -32.23
N SER A 236 -25.14 107.93 -30.93
CA SER A 236 -24.25 107.21 -30.04
C SER A 236 -24.95 105.90 -29.68
N ILE A 237 -24.29 104.76 -29.90
CA ILE A 237 -24.49 103.57 -29.08
C ILE A 237 -23.11 103.20 -28.54
N LYS A 238 -22.96 103.50 -27.25
CA LYS A 238 -22.01 102.97 -26.27
C LYS A 238 -21.73 101.48 -26.52
N SER A 239 -20.47 101.09 -26.71
CA SER A 239 -19.58 100.61 -25.64
C SER A 239 -20.27 99.64 -24.68
N ASP A 240 -19.84 98.39 -24.70
CA ASP A 240 -19.54 97.56 -23.52
C ASP A 240 -18.67 96.40 -24.00
N ILE A 241 -17.36 96.66 -24.09
CA ILE A 241 -16.31 95.65 -24.02
C ILE A 241 -15.61 95.98 -22.72
N ASP A 242 -15.89 95.18 -21.70
CA ASP A 242 -14.94 94.90 -20.62
C ASP A 242 -15.31 93.53 -20.02
N ASP A 243 -14.27 92.75 -19.82
CA ASP A 243 -14.05 91.72 -18.81
C ASP A 243 -14.97 90.49 -18.76
N PHE A 244 -14.44 89.38 -19.28
CA PHE A 244 -14.33 88.15 -18.49
C PHE A 244 -13.03 87.42 -18.84
N GLU A 245 -12.00 87.79 -18.09
CA GLU A 245 -10.86 86.96 -17.73
C GLU A 245 -11.37 85.79 -16.85
N ASP A 246 -10.60 84.70 -16.81
CA ASP A 246 -10.76 83.51 -15.94
C ASP A 246 -11.88 82.49 -16.25
N ASN A 247 -11.52 81.44 -16.98
CA ASN A 247 -11.63 80.09 -16.42
C ASN A 247 -10.65 79.10 -17.07
N TYR A 248 -9.44 79.01 -16.50
CA TYR A 248 -8.60 77.82 -16.64
C TYR A 248 -9.28 76.67 -15.89
N GLN A 249 -9.87 75.71 -16.61
CA GLN A 249 -10.15 74.39 -16.04
C GLN A 249 -8.99 73.43 -16.34
N GLU A 250 -8.14 73.35 -15.33
CA GLU A 250 -7.38 72.21 -14.85
C GLU A 250 -7.31 70.96 -15.76
N VAL A 251 -6.08 70.74 -16.20
CA VAL A 251 -5.47 69.46 -16.56
C VAL A 251 -5.79 68.40 -15.48
N PRO A 252 -6.38 67.24 -15.84
CA PRO A 252 -6.29 66.06 -14.99
C PRO A 252 -4.85 65.56 -15.04
N LYS A 253 -4.18 65.72 -13.90
CA LYS A 253 -2.84 65.21 -13.61
C LYS A 253 -2.76 63.71 -13.89
N PHE A 254 -1.70 63.33 -14.58
CA PHE A 254 -1.12 61.99 -14.51
C PHE A 254 -0.91 61.60 -13.04
N SER A 255 -1.61 60.58 -12.58
CA SER A 255 -1.19 59.75 -11.45
C SER A 255 -1.15 58.31 -11.94
N MET A 256 -0.01 57.93 -12.51
CA MET A 256 0.35 56.53 -12.71
C MET A 256 1.04 56.08 -11.42
N GLU A 257 0.23 55.68 -10.43
CA GLU A 257 0.74 55.09 -9.21
C GLU A 257 1.10 53.63 -9.52
N SER A 258 2.33 53.46 -9.99
CA SER A 258 2.99 52.16 -10.15
C SER A 258 3.31 51.61 -8.76
N GLY A 259 2.36 50.88 -8.19
CA GLY A 259 2.58 50.02 -7.03
C GLY A 259 3.28 48.72 -7.43
N ILE A 260 4.58 48.80 -7.71
CA ILE A 260 5.49 47.64 -7.68
C ILE A 260 6.10 47.59 -6.27
N PRO A 261 5.86 46.54 -5.46
CA PRO A 261 6.77 46.24 -4.38
C PRO A 261 7.94 45.44 -4.95
N ASN A 262 9.10 46.08 -4.91
CA ASN A 262 10.41 45.50 -5.19
C ASN A 262 10.62 44.16 -4.47
N GLU A 263 11.15 43.23 -5.24
CA GLU A 263 11.97 42.12 -4.78
C GLU A 263 13.16 42.67 -3.97
N ASN A 264 13.20 42.39 -2.67
CA ASN A 264 14.44 42.42 -1.92
C ASN A 264 15.03 41.01 -1.90
N ILE A 265 16.01 40.83 -2.76
CA ILE A 265 17.00 39.77 -2.69
C ILE A 265 17.79 39.97 -1.38
N SER A 266 17.66 39.02 -0.45
CA SER A 266 18.61 38.85 0.65
C SER A 266 19.28 37.48 0.52
N ILE A 267 20.53 37.51 0.04
CA ILE A 267 21.47 36.40 0.06
C ILE A 267 22.39 36.60 1.27
N ARG A 268 22.28 35.71 2.26
CA ARG A 268 23.30 35.27 3.26
C ARG A 268 22.51 34.58 4.38
N GLY A 269 22.61 33.29 4.62
CA GLY A 269 23.80 32.45 4.65
C GLY A 269 24.00 32.03 6.10
N SER A 270 23.79 30.75 6.42
CA SER A 270 24.40 29.94 7.50
C SER A 270 23.57 28.68 7.72
N PHE A 271 24.02 27.51 7.27
CA PHE A 271 24.99 26.60 7.94
C PHE A 271 24.30 25.56 8.83
N LEU A 272 24.11 24.35 8.29
CA LEU A 272 24.62 23.05 8.76
C LEU A 272 23.65 21.88 8.50
N SER A 273 24.12 20.96 7.65
CA SER A 273 23.66 19.58 7.35
C SER A 273 23.88 18.63 8.56
N PRO A 274 23.73 17.27 8.49
CA PRO A 274 23.38 16.33 7.38
C PRO A 274 22.33 15.24 7.80
N SER A 275 21.75 14.39 6.93
CA SER A 275 22.38 13.13 6.48
C SER A 275 21.43 12.27 5.61
N ASN A 276 22.01 11.63 4.60
CA ASN A 276 21.66 10.33 3.99
C ASN A 276 20.37 10.19 3.16
N ILE A 277 20.46 10.57 1.89
CA ILE A 277 19.64 10.00 0.81
C ILE A 277 20.43 8.87 0.16
N PHE A 278 19.93 7.64 0.30
CA PHE A 278 20.33 6.51 -0.52
C PHE A 278 19.79 6.71 -1.93
N ASN A 279 20.69 6.85 -2.91
CA ASN A 279 20.38 6.74 -4.33
C ASN A 279 20.02 5.30 -4.67
N PHE A 280 18.79 5.05 -5.11
CA PHE A 280 18.48 3.92 -6.00
C PHE A 280 18.16 4.45 -7.39
N CYS A 281 18.95 3.95 -8.33
CA CYS A 281 18.90 4.24 -9.75
C CYS A 281 17.56 3.74 -10.32
N ALA A 282 16.73 4.66 -10.82
CA ALA A 282 15.61 4.33 -11.67
C ALA A 282 16.17 3.87 -13.03
N GLN A 283 16.08 2.56 -13.29
CA GLN A 283 16.03 2.07 -14.66
C GLN A 283 14.56 1.83 -15.01
N ASP A 284 14.02 2.79 -15.73
CA ASP A 284 12.78 2.66 -16.48
C ASP A 284 12.93 1.59 -17.56
N THR A 285 12.19 0.49 -17.41
CA THR A 285 11.51 -0.21 -18.52
C THR A 285 10.61 -1.29 -17.91
N ILE A 286 9.43 -0.90 -17.43
CA ILE A 286 8.33 -1.84 -17.21
C ILE A 286 7.75 -2.15 -18.59
N SER A 287 8.26 -3.21 -19.22
CA SER A 287 7.55 -3.87 -20.31
C SER A 287 6.28 -4.49 -19.73
N VAL A 288 5.14 -3.87 -20.03
CA VAL A 288 3.82 -4.43 -19.74
C VAL A 288 3.65 -5.68 -20.61
N LEU A 289 3.98 -6.83 -20.04
CA LEU A 289 3.64 -8.13 -20.62
C LEU A 289 2.11 -8.25 -20.67
N PRO A 290 1.54 -8.72 -21.78
CA PRO A 290 0.10 -8.93 -21.89
C PRO A 290 -0.35 -9.91 -20.80
N VAL A 291 -1.50 -9.62 -20.20
CA VAL A 291 -2.17 -10.48 -19.21
C VAL A 291 -2.47 -11.82 -19.86
N VAL A 292 -1.53 -12.75 -19.71
CA VAL A 292 -1.76 -14.17 -19.94
C VAL A 292 -2.77 -14.59 -18.89
N LYS A 293 -3.93 -15.09 -19.34
CA LYS A 293 -5.05 -15.56 -18.53
C LYS A 293 -4.56 -16.20 -17.21
N ALA A 294 -4.98 -15.62 -16.07
CA ALA A 294 -4.60 -16.02 -14.70
C ALA A 294 -4.85 -17.50 -14.35
N GLN A 295 -5.49 -18.25 -15.23
CA GLN A 295 -5.77 -19.68 -15.08
C GLN A 295 -4.52 -20.56 -15.31
N VAL A 296 -3.58 -20.14 -16.16
CA VAL A 296 -2.39 -20.95 -16.51
C VAL A 296 -1.35 -20.92 -15.37
N PHE A 297 -1.23 -19.78 -14.69
CA PHE A 297 -0.24 -19.60 -13.61
C PHE A 297 -0.54 -20.48 -12.38
N ASN A 298 -1.82 -20.75 -12.13
CA ASN A 298 -2.26 -21.54 -10.98
C ASN A 298 -1.95 -23.03 -11.15
N GLU A 299 -1.99 -23.59 -12.37
CA GLU A 299 -1.71 -25.02 -12.58
C GLU A 299 -0.21 -25.34 -12.46
N GLU A 300 0.67 -24.51 -13.02
CA GLU A 300 2.12 -24.70 -12.92
C GLU A 300 2.62 -24.54 -11.48
N PHE A 301 2.07 -23.57 -10.74
CA PHE A 301 2.34 -23.40 -9.33
C PHE A 301 1.92 -24.63 -8.52
N PHE A 302 0.72 -25.18 -8.80
CA PHE A 302 0.25 -26.40 -8.14
C PHE A 302 1.17 -27.59 -8.42
N LYS A 303 1.56 -27.79 -9.68
CA LYS A 303 2.47 -28.86 -10.09
C LYS A 303 3.84 -28.76 -9.41
N THR A 304 4.37 -27.54 -9.32
CA THR A 304 5.65 -27.27 -8.65
C THR A 304 5.55 -27.53 -7.16
N THR A 305 4.47 -27.09 -6.52
CA THR A 305 4.18 -27.34 -5.11
C THR A 305 4.09 -28.84 -4.81
N LEU A 306 3.39 -29.61 -5.66
CA LEU A 306 3.32 -31.07 -5.53
C LEU A 306 4.70 -31.72 -5.61
N TYR A 307 5.54 -31.28 -6.55
CA TYR A 307 6.90 -31.82 -6.69
C TYR A 307 7.75 -31.55 -5.44
N VAL A 308 7.70 -30.32 -4.92
CA VAL A 308 8.43 -29.93 -3.70
C VAL A 308 7.96 -30.73 -2.48
N VAL A 309 6.65 -30.88 -2.30
CA VAL A 309 6.09 -31.67 -1.19
C VAL A 309 6.53 -33.13 -1.27
N LYS A 310 6.54 -33.74 -2.47
CA LYS A 310 7.04 -35.11 -2.65
C LYS A 310 8.53 -35.25 -2.36
N LYS A 311 9.35 -34.28 -2.78
CA LYS A 311 10.81 -34.30 -2.54
C LYS A 311 11.18 -34.09 -1.08
N ASN A 312 10.38 -33.34 -0.33
CA ASN A 312 10.64 -33.06 1.08
C ASN A 312 10.23 -34.20 2.02
N SER A 313 9.54 -35.24 1.52
CA SER A 313 9.10 -36.37 2.32
C SER A 313 9.59 -37.70 1.74
N PRO A 314 10.52 -38.41 2.41
CA PRO A 314 11.11 -39.66 1.91
C PRO A 314 10.07 -40.74 1.58
N HIS A 315 8.92 -40.74 2.29
CA HIS A 315 7.87 -41.73 2.13
C HIS A 315 6.87 -41.40 1.02
N LEU A 316 6.86 -40.16 0.51
CA LEU A 316 5.93 -39.71 -0.52
C LEU A 316 6.58 -39.63 -1.92
N GLU A 317 7.91 -39.69 -1.99
CA GLU A 317 8.67 -39.63 -3.25
C GLU A 317 8.30 -40.79 -4.19
N GLU A 318 8.08 -41.99 -3.65
CA GLU A 318 7.75 -43.21 -4.40
C GLU A 318 6.30 -43.25 -4.92
N LEU A 319 5.42 -42.34 -4.48
CA LEU A 319 4.02 -42.34 -4.92
C LEU A 319 3.89 -41.80 -6.35
N ASN A 320 3.40 -42.61 -7.29
CA ASN A 320 2.98 -42.14 -8.61
C ASN A 320 1.58 -41.48 -8.57
N ALA A 321 1.47 -40.36 -7.86
CA ALA A 321 0.27 -39.52 -7.89
C ALA A 321 0.33 -38.52 -9.05
N ASP A 322 -0.69 -38.52 -9.92
CA ASP A 322 -0.85 -37.52 -10.97
C ASP A 322 -1.37 -36.19 -10.37
N TYR A 323 -0.85 -35.07 -10.86
CA TYR A 323 -1.13 -33.75 -10.31
C TYR A 323 -2.51 -33.24 -10.74
N LYS A 324 -2.97 -33.64 -11.93
CA LYS A 324 -4.21 -33.16 -12.55
C LYS A 324 -5.47 -33.45 -11.72
N PRO A 325 -5.73 -34.69 -11.27
CA PRO A 325 -6.90 -34.96 -10.43
C PRO A 325 -6.84 -34.25 -9.07
N LEU A 326 -5.65 -34.05 -8.50
CA LEU A 326 -5.51 -33.30 -7.25
C LEU A 326 -5.78 -31.80 -7.44
N TYR A 327 -5.32 -31.24 -8.54
CA TYR A 327 -5.57 -29.85 -8.91
C TYR A 327 -7.06 -29.57 -9.11
N ASP A 328 -7.75 -30.43 -9.86
CA ASP A 328 -9.18 -30.28 -10.13
C ASP A 328 -10.01 -30.29 -8.83
N VAL A 329 -9.64 -31.14 -7.88
CA VAL A 329 -10.25 -31.20 -6.55
C VAL A 329 -9.95 -29.92 -5.75
N ALA A 330 -8.70 -29.47 -5.73
CA ALA A 330 -8.31 -28.27 -5.00
C ALA A 330 -9.03 -27.01 -5.51
N VAL A 331 -9.19 -26.88 -6.83
CA VAL A 331 -9.92 -25.78 -7.47
C VAL A 331 -11.41 -25.88 -7.18
N ARG A 332 -12.01 -27.07 -7.32
CA ARG A 332 -13.43 -27.31 -7.05
C ARG A 332 -13.79 -27.00 -5.60
N ASP A 333 -12.94 -27.43 -4.66
CA ASP A 333 -13.14 -27.25 -3.23
C ASP A 333 -12.68 -25.86 -2.75
N LYS A 334 -12.25 -24.99 -3.68
CA LYS A 334 -11.81 -23.61 -3.45
C LYS A 334 -10.72 -23.50 -2.38
N ILE A 335 -9.77 -24.42 -2.38
CA ILE A 335 -8.65 -24.39 -1.43
C ILE A 335 -7.79 -23.13 -1.71
N PRO A 336 -7.52 -22.28 -0.71
CA PRO A 336 -6.68 -21.09 -0.92
C PRO A 336 -5.27 -21.46 -1.38
N LEU A 337 -4.71 -20.69 -2.33
CA LEU A 337 -3.41 -20.96 -2.96
C LEU A 337 -2.27 -21.14 -1.94
N HIS A 338 -2.23 -20.29 -0.90
CA HIS A 338 -1.22 -20.39 0.17
C HIS A 338 -1.34 -21.65 1.04
N LYS A 339 -2.46 -22.38 0.97
CA LYS A 339 -2.69 -23.64 1.71
C LYS A 339 -2.52 -24.90 0.86
N TRP A 340 -2.18 -24.76 -0.43
CA TRP A 340 -2.06 -25.91 -1.32
C TRP A 340 -0.99 -26.90 -0.88
N HIS A 341 0.14 -26.44 -0.35
CA HIS A 341 1.20 -27.33 0.14
C HIS A 341 0.71 -28.26 1.27
N LEU A 342 0.04 -27.72 2.29
CA LEU A 342 -0.55 -28.49 3.40
C LEU A 342 -1.63 -29.46 2.91
N TRP A 343 -2.48 -28.98 1.98
CA TRP A 343 -3.57 -29.78 1.45
C TRP A 343 -3.05 -30.95 0.61
N ILE A 344 -2.08 -30.70 -0.28
CA ILE A 344 -1.41 -31.71 -1.09
C ILE A 344 -0.76 -32.76 -0.19
N GLU A 345 -0.02 -32.34 0.83
CA GLU A 345 0.63 -33.24 1.79
C GLU A 345 -0.38 -34.15 2.48
N SER A 346 -1.53 -33.61 2.90
CA SER A 346 -2.62 -34.39 3.49
C SER A 346 -3.19 -35.43 2.51
N GLN A 347 -3.41 -35.05 1.24
CA GLN A 347 -3.92 -35.99 0.23
C GLN A 347 -2.92 -37.11 -0.07
N LEU A 348 -1.64 -36.78 -0.25
CA LEU A 348 -0.59 -37.78 -0.50
C LEU A 348 -0.42 -38.74 0.68
N THR A 349 -0.46 -38.21 1.90
CA THR A 349 -0.40 -39.02 3.13
C THR A 349 -1.59 -39.96 3.23
N ASN A 350 -2.80 -39.50 2.90
CA ASN A 350 -3.99 -40.35 2.87
C ASN A 350 -3.88 -41.46 1.80
N ILE A 351 -3.33 -41.15 0.62
CA ILE A 351 -3.08 -42.15 -0.44
C ILE A 351 -2.06 -43.18 0.05
N TYR A 352 -0.98 -42.74 0.68
CA TYR A 352 0.04 -43.61 1.26
C TYR A 352 -0.56 -44.61 2.25
N TYR A 353 -1.31 -44.14 3.25
CA TYR A 353 -1.96 -45.02 4.23
C TYR A 353 -3.00 -45.97 3.61
N LYS A 354 -3.73 -45.52 2.59
CA LYS A 354 -4.66 -46.38 1.84
C LYS A 354 -3.92 -47.50 1.09
N ASN A 355 -2.74 -47.23 0.56
CA ASN A 355 -1.93 -48.26 -0.10
C ASN A 355 -1.36 -49.26 0.93
N LEU A 356 -0.89 -48.77 2.08
CA LEU A 356 -0.32 -49.58 3.17
C LEU A 356 -1.36 -50.51 3.82
N THR A 357 -2.60 -50.07 3.91
CA THR A 357 -3.72 -50.88 4.43
C THR A 357 -4.20 -51.92 3.42
N LYS A 358 -4.17 -51.62 2.12
CA LYS A 358 -4.49 -52.58 1.04
C LYS A 358 -3.43 -53.67 0.87
N SER A 359 -2.15 -53.37 1.07
CA SER A 359 -1.09 -54.37 1.04
C SER A 359 -1.19 -55.38 2.19
N ASN A 360 -1.68 -54.94 3.35
CA ASN A 360 -1.83 -55.81 4.54
C ASN A 360 -3.04 -56.75 4.48
N THR A 361 -4.07 -56.45 3.67
CA THR A 361 -5.23 -57.35 3.50
C THR A 361 -5.02 -58.42 2.44
N GLY A 362 -4.02 -58.27 1.56
CA GLY A 362 -3.67 -59.27 0.52
C GLY A 362 -2.89 -60.49 1.02
N ILE A 363 -2.37 -60.48 2.25
CA ILE A 363 -1.53 -61.58 2.79
C ILE A 363 -2.37 -62.68 3.49
N LYS A 364 -3.69 -62.51 3.64
CA LYS A 364 -4.56 -63.45 4.39
C LYS A 364 -5.37 -64.47 3.55
N THR A 365 -5.13 -64.60 2.24
CA THR A 365 -5.87 -65.56 1.39
C THR A 365 -4.97 -66.52 0.59
N ARG A 366 -3.91 -67.01 1.24
CA ARG A 366 -3.26 -68.27 0.87
C ARG A 366 -3.01 -69.12 2.12
N ARG A 367 -4.07 -69.75 2.61
CA ARG A 367 -4.03 -71.03 3.32
C ARG A 367 -5.23 -71.85 2.90
#